data_AF-A0A6V7JLK3-F1
#
_entry.id   AF-A0A6V7JLK3-F1
#
_cell.length_a   1.000
_cell.length_b   1.000
_cell.length_c   1.000
_cell.angle_alpha   90.00
_cell.angle_beta   90.00
_cell.angle_gamma   90.00
#
_symmetry.space_group_name_H-M   'P 1'
#
loop_
_entity.id
_entity.type
_entity.pdbx_description
1 polymer ?
#
loop_
_entity_poly.entity_id
_entity_poly.type
_entity_poly.pdbx_seq_one_letter_code
_entity_poly.pdbx_strand_id
1 'polypeptide(L)' 'VGYTGPIYMTHPTKAIAPILLEDMRKVAVERKGESNFFTSQMIKDCMKKVIAVTLHQSVMVDTELEIKAYYA' A
#
# COMPACT_ATOMS: atom_id res chain seq x y z
N VAL A 1 -11.55 12.53 6.59
CA VAL A 1 -12.19 11.42 5.82
C VAL A 1 -11.09 10.62 5.17
N GLY A 2 -10.94 9.34 5.50
CA GLY A 2 -9.86 8.49 4.98
C GLY A 2 -10.07 7.02 5.37
N TYR A 3 -9.51 6.11 4.58
CA TYR A 3 -9.64 4.67 4.81
C TYR A 3 -8.83 4.23 6.04
N THR A 4 -9.47 3.54 6.98
CA THR A 4 -8.85 3.06 8.23
C THR A 4 -8.62 1.55 8.27
N GLY A 5 -9.14 0.81 7.28
CA GLY A 5 -9.03 -0.64 7.22
C GLY A 5 -7.62 -1.14 6.84
N PRO A 6 -7.42 -2.46 6.91
CA PRO A 6 -6.18 -3.10 6.52
C PRO A 6 -6.00 -3.08 5.00
N ILE A 7 -4.75 -3.11 4.55
CA ILE A 7 -4.39 -3.18 3.14
C ILE A 7 -3.64 -4.51 2.93
N TYR A 8 -4.06 -5.34 1.99
CA TYR A 8 -3.40 -6.62 1.72
C TYR A 8 -2.48 -6.52 0.52
N MET A 9 -1.23 -6.96 0.67
CA MET A 9 -0.21 -6.95 -0.39
C MET A 9 0.67 -8.18 -0.26
N THR A 10 1.22 -8.68 -1.36
CA THR A 10 2.30 -9.68 -1.29
C THR A 10 3.59 -9.04 -0.79
N HIS A 11 4.50 -9.85 -0.23
CA HIS A 11 5.79 -9.36 0.29
C HIS A 11 6.57 -8.49 -0.72
N PRO A 12 6.70 -8.87 -2.01
CA PRO A 12 7.42 -8.05 -2.98
C PRO A 12 6.78 -6.67 -3.19
N THR A 13 5.45 -6.61 -3.29
CA THR A 13 4.71 -5.35 -3.47
C THR A 13 4.84 -4.45 -2.24
N LYS A 14 4.73 -5.01 -1.02
CA LYS A 14 4.88 -4.24 0.23
C LYS A 14 6.25 -3.58 0.34
N ALA A 15 7.31 -4.24 -0.13
CA ALA A 15 8.67 -3.71 -0.07
C ALA A 15 8.89 -2.55 -1.05
N ILE A 16 8.33 -2.62 -2.26
CA ILE A 16 8.58 -1.63 -3.32
C ILE A 16 7.60 -0.45 -3.29
N ALA A 17 6.35 -0.66 -2.86
CA ALA A 17 5.30 0.36 -2.83
C ALA A 17 5.69 1.70 -2.16
N PRO A 18 6.30 1.74 -0.95
CA PRO A 18 6.68 3.01 -0.34
C PRO A 18 7.72 3.78 -1.14
N ILE A 19 8.64 3.07 -1.79
CA ILE A 19 9.71 3.67 -2.60
C ILE A 19 9.10 4.32 -3.84
N LEU A 20 8.21 3.60 -4.53
CA LEU A 20 7.52 4.12 -5.73
C LEU A 20 6.61 5.31 -5.40
N LEU A 21 5.88 5.26 -4.28
CA LEU A 21 5.01 6.35 -3.86
C LEU A 21 5.80 7.60 -3.48
N GLU A 22 6.95 7.46 -2.81
CA GLU A 22 7.84 8.60 -2.51
C GLU A 22 8.47 9.18 -3.77
N ASP A 23 8.90 8.35 -4.72
CA ASP A 23 9.44 8.82 -6.00
C ASP A 23 8.39 9.60 -6.80
N MET A 24 7.17 9.05 -6.92
CA MET A 24 6.05 9.74 -7.56
C MET A 24 5.74 11.07 -6.86
N ARG A 25 5.72 11.09 -5.52
CA ARG A 25 5.49 12.31 -4.75
C ARG A 25 6.55 13.38 -5.05
N LYS A 26 7.83 13.01 -5.08
CA LYS A 26 8.92 13.95 -5.42
C LYS A 26 8.72 14.51 -6.82
N VAL A 27 8.41 13.67 -7.80
CA VAL A 27 8.17 14.12 -9.19
C VAL A 27 6.96 15.06 -9.27
N ALA A 28 5.84 14.71 -8.64
CA ALA A 28 4.61 15.52 -8.69
C ALA A 28 4.77 16.87 -7.97
N VAL A 29 5.33 16.87 -6.77
CA VAL A 29 5.44 18.08 -5.95
C VAL A 29 6.61 18.97 -6.41
N GLU A 30 7.80 18.39 -6.61
CA GLU A 30 9.02 19.19 -6.87
C GLU A 30 9.19 19.56 -8.34
N ARG A 31 8.80 18.68 -9.28
CA ARG A 31 8.99 18.94 -10.71
C ARG A 31 7.76 19.55 -11.39
N LYS A 32 6.55 19.15 -10.96
CA LYS A 32 5.29 19.63 -11.56
C LYS A 32 4.58 20.72 -10.75
N GLY A 33 4.98 20.93 -9.49
CA GLY A 33 4.41 21.97 -8.63
C GLY A 33 2.99 21.66 -8.12
N GLU A 34 2.60 20.39 -8.05
CA GLU A 34 1.28 20.00 -7.53
C GLU A 34 1.19 20.27 -6.01
N SER A 35 0.22 21.08 -5.60
CA SER A 35 0.07 21.55 -4.20
C SER A 35 -0.85 20.68 -3.34
N ASN A 36 -1.76 19.91 -3.94
CA ASN A 36 -2.74 19.06 -3.25
C ASN A 36 -2.34 17.57 -3.30
N PHE A 37 -1.10 17.26 -2.94
CA PHE A 37 -0.57 15.89 -2.99
C PHE A 37 -0.38 15.28 -1.60
N PHE A 38 -0.38 13.95 -1.51
CA PHE A 38 -0.15 13.28 -0.23
C PHE A 38 1.28 13.48 0.27
N THR A 39 1.45 13.54 1.59
CA THR A 39 2.76 13.76 2.23
C THR A 39 3.51 12.43 2.45
N SER A 40 4.82 12.51 2.65
CA SER A 40 5.63 11.35 3.08
C SER A 40 5.11 10.70 4.36
N GLN A 41 4.54 11.50 5.28
CA GLN A 41 3.93 10.96 6.49
C GLN A 41 2.68 10.14 6.20
N MET A 42 1.83 10.59 5.27
CA MET A 42 0.65 9.84 4.83
C MET A 42 1.04 8.49 4.20
N ILE A 43 2.13 8.45 3.42
CA ILE A 43 2.64 7.19 2.84
C ILE A 43 3.04 6.24 3.96
N LYS A 44 3.85 6.69 4.93
CA LYS A 44 4.27 5.88 6.08
C LYS A 44 3.08 5.36 6.88
N ASP A 45 2.09 6.21 7.14
CA ASP A 45 0.92 5.82 7.92
C ASP A 45 0.00 4.85 7.16
N CYS A 46 -0.09 4.96 5.83
CA CYS A 46 -0.74 3.94 5.01
C CYS A 46 0.02 2.61 5.02
N MET A 47 1.36 2.62 4.93
CA MET A 47 2.16 1.39 4.94
C MET A 47 2.07 0.63 6.26
N LYS A 48 1.82 1.29 7.39
CA LYS A 48 1.55 0.64 8.69
C LYS A 48 0.28 -0.22 8.68
N LYS A 49 -0.68 0.06 7.80
CA LYS A 49 -1.93 -0.70 7.65
C LYS A 49 -1.76 -1.94 6.78
N VAL A 50 -0.57 -2.15 6.18
CA VAL A 50 -0.34 -3.22 5.20
C VAL A 50 -0.06 -4.55 5.89
N ILE A 51 -0.94 -5.52 5.65
CA ILE A 51 -0.78 -6.92 6.01
C ILE A 51 -0.17 -7.66 4.81
N ALA A 52 0.98 -8.30 5.05
CA ALA A 52 1.68 -9.05 4.01
C ALA A 52 1.06 -10.44 3.86
N VAL A 53 0.83 -10.86 2.61
CA VAL A 53 0.26 -12.17 2.27
C VAL A 53 1.30 -12.98 1.51
N THR A 54 1.51 -14.22 1.94
CA THR A 54 2.42 -15.17 1.27
C THR A 54 1.68 -15.88 0.14
N LEU A 55 2.42 -16.33 -0.88
CA LEU A 55 1.84 -17.15 -1.95
C LEU A 55 1.24 -18.43 -1.37
N HIS A 56 0.06 -18.79 -1.87
CA HIS A 56 -0.74 -19.93 -1.39
C HIS A 56 -1.15 -19.87 0.09
N GLN A 57 -0.95 -18.74 0.77
CA GLN A 57 -1.48 -18.51 2.10
C GLN A 57 -2.94 -18.05 1.99
N SER A 58 -3.82 -18.78 2.68
CA SER A 58 -5.21 -18.41 2.91
C SER A 58 -5.30 -17.43 4.07
N VAL A 59 -5.87 -16.24 3.84
CA VAL A 59 -6.09 -15.22 4.88
C VAL A 59 -7.58 -14.88 4.92
N MET A 60 -8.23 -15.11 6.06
CA MET A 60 -9.59 -14.63 6.31
C MET A 60 -9.55 -13.13 6.54
N VAL A 61 -10.25 -12.36 5.70
CA VAL A 61 -10.30 -10.90 5.82
C VAL A 61 -11.53 -10.43 6.61
N ASP A 62 -12.58 -11.24 6.63
CA ASP A 62 -13.75 -11.14 7.49
C ASP A 62 -14.32 -12.54 7.79
N THR A 63 -15.57 -12.65 8.24
CA THR A 63 -16.21 -13.92 8.58
C THR A 63 -16.64 -14.77 7.37
N GLU A 64 -16.73 -14.18 6.19
CA GLU A 64 -17.29 -14.79 4.97
C GLU A 64 -16.34 -14.74 3.76
N LEU A 65 -15.22 -14.03 3.87
CA LEU A 65 -14.29 -13.75 2.78
C LEU A 65 -12.86 -14.20 3.11
N GLU A 66 -12.30 -15.00 2.22
CA GLU A 66 -10.94 -15.50 2.25
C GLU A 66 -10.17 -15.03 1.00
N ILE A 67 -8.92 -14.62 1.17
CA ILE A 67 -8.02 -14.29 0.07
C ILE A 67 -6.83 -15.26 0.02
N LYS A 68 -6.42 -15.63 -1.19
CA LYS A 68 -5.19 -16.40 -1.44
C LYS A 68 -4.47 -15.84 -2.66
N ALA A 69 -3.20 -15.53 -2.49
CA ALA A 69 -2.35 -15.02 -3.56
C ALA A 69 -1.74 -16.15 -4.39
N TYR A 70 -1.74 -15.99 -5.71
CA TYR A 70 -1.10 -16.88 -6.68
C TYR A 70 -0.15 -16.08 -7.58
N TYR A 71 0.75 -16.76 -8.27
CA TYR A 71 1.45 -16.15 -9.40
C TYR A 71 0.44 -15.83 -10.51
N ALA A 72 0.64 -14.68 -11.16
CA ALA A 72 -0.15 -14.24 -12.30
C ALA A 72 0.21 -15.02 -13.57
#